data_AF-A0AAU9CDI1-F1
#
_entry.id   AF-A0AAU9CDI1-F1
#
_cell.length_a   1.000
_cell.length_b   1.000
_cell.length_c   1.000
_cell.angle_alpha   90.00
_cell.angle_beta   90.00
_cell.angle_gamma   90.00
#
_symmetry.space_group_name_H-M   'P 1'
#
loop_
_entity.id
_entity.type
_entity.pdbx_description
1 polymer ?
#
loop_
_entity_poly.entity_id
_entity_poly.type
_entity_poly.pdbx_seq_one_letter_code
_entity_poly.pdbx_strand_id
1 'polypeptide(L)' 'MRISILCLLTLWALGSCATVKEYEKAMINDPDMELSDRKSNRYITTFHSYREAASGANGGKTGGGCGCN' A
#
# COMPACT_ATOMS: atom_id res chain seq x y z
N MET A 1 -0.21 15.62 35.51
CA MET A 1 0.99 14.83 35.14
C MET A 1 0.69 13.72 34.14
N ARG A 2 -0.29 12.84 34.36
CA ARG A 2 -0.66 11.76 33.41
C ARG A 2 -1.07 12.23 32.00
N ILE A 3 -1.91 13.27 31.90
CA ILE A 3 -2.39 13.80 30.61
C ILE A 3 -1.28 14.50 29.81
N SER A 4 -0.37 15.23 30.48
CA SER A 4 0.77 15.86 29.79
C SER A 4 1.71 14.85 29.15
N ILE A 5 1.94 13.70 29.80
CA ILE A 5 2.77 12.62 29.24
C ILE A 5 2.12 12.03 28.00
N LEU A 6 0.80 11.84 28.03
CA LEU A 6 0.04 11.31 26.90
C LEU A 6 0.09 12.25 25.69
N CYS A 7 -0.07 13.56 25.90
CA CYS A 7 0.06 14.57 24.84
C CYS A 7 1.48 14.66 24.26
N LEU A 8 2.52 14.49 25.08
CA LEU A 8 3.90 14.51 24.60
C LEU A 8 4.18 13.31 23.69
N LEU A 9 3.63 12.14 24.02
CA LEU A 9 3.81 10.91 23.26
C LEU A 9 3.12 10.96 21.89
N THR A 10 1.91 11.54 21.82
CA THR A 10 1.17 11.68 20.55
C THR A 10 1.84 12.66 19.60
N LEU A 11 2.39 13.77 20.12
CA LEU A 11 3.14 14.73 19.32
C LEU A 11 4.42 14.11 18.72
N TRP A 12 5.07 13.20 19.44
CA TRP A 12 6.28 12.54 18.94
C TRP A 12 6.00 11.53 17.82
N ALA A 13 4.85 10.86 17.86
CA ALA A 13 4.45 9.88 16.83
C ALA A 13 4.14 10.50 15.46
N LEU A 14 3.81 11.79 15.41
CA LEU A 14 3.43 12.50 14.17
C LEU A 14 4.64 12.99 13.35
N GLY A 15 5.86 12.92 13.89
CA GLY A 15 7.07 13.49 13.29
C GLY A 15 7.80 12.63 12.26
N SER A 16 7.25 11.49 11.83
CA SER A 16 7.95 10.53 10.95
C SER A 16 7.85 10.83 9.44
N CYS A 17 7.19 11.92 9.04
CA CYS A 17 7.04 12.25 7.62
C CYS A 17 8.36 12.82 7.05
N ALA A 18 9.00 12.06 6.15
CA ALA A 18 10.22 12.47 5.47
C ALA A 18 9.92 13.12 4.12
N THR A 19 10.58 14.23 3.80
CA THR A 19 10.48 14.86 2.48
C THR A 19 11.41 14.15 1.50
N VAL A 20 10.83 13.64 0.41
CA VAL A 20 11.56 12.96 -0.67
C VAL A 20 11.99 13.99 -1.71
N LYS A 21 13.22 13.90 -2.22
CA LYS A 21 13.72 14.83 -3.24
C LYS A 21 12.97 14.59 -4.55
N GLU A 22 12.77 15.65 -5.35
CA GLU A 22 11.94 15.56 -6.57
C GLU A 22 12.37 14.45 -7.53
N TYR A 23 13.67 14.20 -7.68
CA TYR A 23 14.18 13.15 -8.57
C TYR A 23 13.96 11.72 -8.03
N GLU A 24 13.81 11.55 -6.70
CA GLU A 24 13.54 10.25 -6.06
C GLU A 24 12.05 9.87 -6.21
N LYS A 25 11.17 10.84 -6.48
CA LYS A 25 9.75 10.59 -6.74
C LYS A 25 9.48 9.81 -8.02
N ALA A 26 10.44 9.79 -8.95
CA ALA A 26 10.38 8.95 -10.14
C ALA A 26 10.40 7.45 -9.80
N MET A 27 11.07 7.06 -8.70
CA MET A 27 11.11 5.68 -8.22
C MET A 27 9.86 5.28 -7.43
N ILE A 28 9.15 6.26 -6.86
CA ILE A 28 7.88 6.03 -6.17
C ILE A 28 6.77 5.78 -7.20
N ASN A 29 6.75 6.56 -8.28
CA ASN A 29 5.79 6.38 -9.39
C ASN A 29 6.35 5.46 -10.49
N ASP A 30 7.02 4.38 -10.09
CA ASP A 30 7.48 3.38 -11.05
C ASP A 30 6.25 2.68 -11.67
N PRO A 31 6.15 2.55 -13.00
CA PRO A 31 5.06 1.81 -13.64
C PRO A 31 4.93 0.36 -13.14
N ASP A 32 6.00 -0.24 -12.62
CA ASP A 32 5.95 -1.58 -12.02
C ASP A 32 5.29 -1.61 -10.64
N MET A 33 5.10 -0.47 -9.99
CA MET A 33 4.38 -0.32 -8.70
C MET A 33 2.87 -0.10 -8.88
N GLU A 34 2.34 -0.18 -10.12
CA GLU A 34 0.91 -0.06 -10.36
C GLU A 34 0.13 -1.12 -9.55
N LEU A 35 -0.85 -0.66 -8.74
CA LEU A 35 -1.72 -1.52 -7.91
C LEU A 35 -2.80 -2.23 -8.74
N SER A 36 -2.41 -2.73 -9.91
CA SER A 36 -3.26 -3.40 -10.88
C SER A 36 -2.51 -4.62 -11.43
N ASP A 37 -3.24 -5.70 -11.67
CA ASP A 37 -2.62 -6.90 -12.23
C ASP A 37 -2.24 -6.67 -13.70
N ARG A 38 -1.12 -7.23 -14.11
CA ARG A 38 -0.67 -7.15 -15.50
C ARG A 38 -1.63 -7.95 -16.39
N LYS A 39 -1.94 -7.44 -17.58
CA LYS A 39 -2.83 -8.14 -18.55
C LYS A 39 -2.37 -9.57 -18.87
N SER A 40 -1.06 -9.83 -18.81
CA SER A 40 -0.47 -11.17 -19.01
C SER A 40 -0.85 -12.18 -17.92
N ASN A 41 -1.20 -11.72 -16.71
CA ASN A 41 -1.44 -12.55 -15.54
C ASN A 41 -2.90 -12.97 -15.36
N ARG A 42 -3.76 -12.76 -16.38
CA ARG A 42 -5.20 -13.05 -16.34
C ARG A 42 -5.59 -14.42 -15.74
N TYR A 43 -4.75 -15.44 -15.91
CA TYR A 43 -5.03 -16.80 -15.43
C TYR A 43 -4.49 -17.09 -14.02
N ILE A 44 -3.56 -16.27 -13.52
CA ILE A 44 -2.94 -16.45 -12.20
C ILE A 44 -3.97 -16.20 -11.10
N THR A 45 -4.84 -15.21 -11.26
CA THR A 45 -5.94 -14.93 -10.33
C THR A 45 -6.87 -16.14 -10.20
N THR A 46 -7.19 -16.81 -11.31
CA THR A 46 -8.00 -18.04 -11.31
C THR A 46 -7.30 -19.19 -10.59
N PHE A 47 -5.98 -19.32 -10.77
CA PHE A 47 -5.17 -20.30 -10.05
C PHE A 47 -5.23 -20.06 -8.54
N HIS A 48 -4.97 -18.84 -8.06
CA HIS A 48 -5.01 -18.52 -6.63
C HIS A 48 -6.41 -18.72 -6.02
N SER A 49 -7.48 -18.32 -6.71
CA SER A 49 -8.84 -18.53 -6.20
C SER A 49 -9.23 -20.01 -6.16
N TYR A 50 -8.86 -20.80 -7.18
CA TYR A 50 -9.29 -22.20 -7.27
C TYR A 50 -8.41 -23.16 -6.46
N ARG A 51 -7.10 -22.91 -6.40
CA ARG A 51 -6.12 -23.82 -5.77
C ARG A 51 -5.77 -23.42 -4.35
N GLU A 52 -5.81 -22.13 -4.04
CA GLU A 52 -5.37 -21.58 -2.75
C GLU A 52 -6.52 -20.92 -1.97
N ALA A 53 -7.74 -20.91 -2.52
CA ALA A 53 -8.90 -20.22 -1.96
C ALA A 53 -8.62 -18.74 -1.65
N ALA A 54 -7.71 -18.11 -2.39
CA ALA A 54 -7.34 -16.71 -2.19
C ALA A 54 -8.44 -15.77 -2.72
N SER A 55 -8.76 -14.75 -1.93
CA SER A 55 -9.74 -13.71 -2.25
C SER A 55 -9.23 -12.32 -1.84
N GLY A 56 -9.36 -11.33 -2.72
CA GLY A 56 -8.88 -9.96 -2.48
C GLY A 56 -7.53 -9.67 -3.17
N ALA A 57 -7.00 -8.46 -2.97
CA ALA A 57 -5.75 -7.93 -3.57
C ALA A 57 -5.65 -7.96 -5.11
N ASN A 58 -6.77 -8.01 -5.84
CA ASN A 58 -6.81 -8.13 -7.31
C ASN A 58 -6.84 -6.77 -8.05
N GLY A 59 -6.51 -5.67 -7.37
CA GLY A 59 -6.49 -4.31 -7.96
C GLY A 59 -7.86 -3.72 -8.35
N GLY A 60 -8.97 -4.46 -8.20
CA GLY A 60 -10.33 -4.00 -8.51
C GLY A 60 -11.02 -3.27 -7.34
N LYS A 61 -12.10 -2.53 -7.60
CA LYS A 61 -12.79 -1.70 -6.58
C LYS A 61 -13.30 -2.49 -5.35
N THR A 62 -13.69 -3.75 -5.54
CA THR A 62 -14.19 -4.66 -4.50
C THR A 62 -13.15 -5.66 -3.97
N GLY A 63 -11.90 -5.54 -4.43
CA GLY A 63 -10.81 -6.43 -4.03
C GLY A 63 -9.44 -5.77 -4.10
N GLY A 64 -9.36 -4.44 -4.05
CA GLY A 64 -8.12 -3.70 -4.08
C GLY A 64 -7.42 -3.83 -2.73
N GLY A 65 -6.10 -3.97 -2.75
CA GLY A 65 -5.30 -3.93 -1.53
C GLY A 65 -5.39 -2.58 -0.82
N CYS A 66 -4.59 -2.37 0.22
CA CYS A 66 -4.56 -1.17 1.06
C CYS A 66 -4.30 0.16 0.30
N GLY A 67 -4.08 0.13 -1.01
CA GLY A 67 -4.12 1.35 -1.83
C GLY A 67 -3.08 2.39 -1.39
N CYS A 68 -1.89 1.95 -1.01
CA CYS A 68 -0.79 2.85 -0.68
C CYS A 68 0.07 3.03 -1.94
N ASN A 69 -0.28 4.04 -2.74
CA ASN A 69 0.70 4.73 -3.59
C ASN A 69 0.86 6.14 -3.03
#